data_AF-A0AA48KQB6-F1
#
_entry.id   AF-A0AA48KQB6-F1
#
_cell.length_a   1.000
_cell.length_b   1.000
_cell.length_c   1.000
_cell.angle_alpha   90.00
_cell.angle_beta   90.00
_cell.angle_gamma   90.00
#
_symmetry.space_group_name_H-M   'P 1'
#
loop_
_entity.id
_entity.type
_entity.pdbx_description
1 polymer ?
#
loop_
_entity_poly.entity_id
_entity_poly.type
_entity_poly.pdbx_seq_one_letter_code
_entity_poly.pdbx_strand_id
1 'polypeptide(L)'
;MKTIIKYISLVIFLVLTACEDVVDIDVQEGPTRLVIEASLDWEKGTEGNYQTIKLSTSTPYFDTSFQPAIGATVSVLNVNSGTEVLFVDQNDGNYTTTDFEPVIGDTYALTVNYKNEVFTATEKMTPVPEIKEVFQSRDDGFNDEDLEVHLVFTDPEAEENYYLFKFLKEGELFPAFEDAKDEFINGNEIDWWYEIEEDEMDGLTPFEPGDTVYISMHGISKSYYEYIKILIEQMGGAGLFSSTPVALKGNCVNQTKPENQPLGYFRLTEVNKVTYTFTAE
;
A
#
# COMPACT_ATOMS: atom_id res chain seq x y z
N MET A 1 -2.00 -61.33 18.46
CA MET A 1 -1.49 -60.35 17.47
C MET A 1 -2.52 -59.27 17.13
N LYS A 2 -3.74 -59.61 16.67
CA LYS A 2 -4.78 -58.60 16.34
C LYS A 2 -5.21 -57.69 17.51
N THR A 3 -5.22 -58.20 18.74
CA THR A 3 -5.51 -57.43 19.96
C THR A 3 -4.37 -56.50 20.36
N ILE A 4 -3.11 -56.94 20.21
CA ILE A 4 -1.91 -56.13 20.50
C ILE A 4 -1.82 -54.94 19.51
N ILE A 5 -2.11 -55.17 18.23
CA ILE A 5 -2.14 -54.11 17.20
C ILE A 5 -3.20 -53.04 17.54
N LYS A 6 -4.38 -53.43 18.07
CA LYS A 6 -5.41 -52.48 18.51
C LYS A 6 -4.96 -51.62 19.69
N TYR A 7 -4.24 -52.18 20.66
CA TYR A 7 -3.69 -51.42 21.78
C TYR A 7 -2.54 -50.50 21.34
N ILE A 8 -1.70 -50.93 20.40
CA ILE A 8 -0.63 -50.10 19.82
C ILE A 8 -1.22 -48.91 19.03
N SER A 9 -2.25 -49.13 18.20
CA SER A 9 -2.96 -48.04 17.50
C SER A 9 -3.62 -47.06 18.47
N LEU A 10 -4.20 -47.53 19.57
CA LEU A 10 -4.84 -46.67 20.57
C LEU A 10 -3.82 -45.80 21.32
N VAL A 11 -2.65 -46.37 21.63
CA VAL A 11 -1.55 -45.62 22.27
C VAL A 11 -0.97 -44.58 21.30
N ILE A 12 -0.74 -44.93 20.03
CA ILE A 12 -0.28 -43.98 19.00
C ILE A 12 -1.25 -42.82 18.81
N PHE A 13 -2.55 -43.08 18.81
CA PHE A 13 -3.58 -42.03 18.70
C PHE A 13 -3.56 -41.08 19.91
N LEU A 14 -3.18 -41.57 21.10
CA LEU A 14 -3.04 -40.75 22.31
C LEU A 14 -1.77 -39.87 22.32
N VAL A 15 -0.71 -40.26 21.60
CA VAL A 15 0.52 -39.45 21.50
C VAL A 15 0.34 -38.29 20.52
N LEU A 16 -0.53 -38.43 19.52
CA LEU A 16 -0.85 -37.37 18.54
C LEU A 16 -1.76 -36.27 19.12
N THR A 17 -2.31 -36.45 20.32
CA THR A 17 -3.10 -35.43 21.03
C THR A 17 -2.29 -34.63 22.06
N ALA A 18 -0.98 -34.88 22.17
CA ALA A 18 -0.13 -34.25 23.17
C ALA A 18 0.41 -32.90 22.68
N CYS A 19 -0.27 -31.84 23.12
CA CYS A 19 0.17 -30.46 23.30
C CYS A 19 0.98 -29.84 22.14
N GLU A 20 0.29 -29.06 21.31
CA GLU A 20 0.90 -27.82 20.85
C GLU A 20 1.18 -26.98 22.11
N ASP A 21 2.45 -26.85 22.47
CA ASP A 21 2.88 -25.90 23.49
C ASP A 21 2.74 -24.53 22.84
N VAL A 22 1.73 -23.75 23.25
CA VAL A 22 1.57 -22.39 22.76
C VAL A 22 2.78 -21.63 23.28
N VAL A 23 3.75 -21.39 22.41
CA VAL A 23 4.89 -20.55 22.73
C VAL A 23 4.35 -19.14 22.89
N ASP A 24 4.08 -18.76 24.13
CA ASP A 24 3.67 -17.41 24.49
C ASP A 24 4.91 -16.52 24.37
N ILE A 25 5.13 -15.99 23.16
CA ILE A 25 6.21 -15.06 22.89
C ILE A 25 5.80 -13.73 23.51
N ASP A 26 6.44 -13.38 24.63
CA ASP A 26 6.30 -12.05 25.22
C ASP A 26 6.91 -11.02 24.27
N VAL A 27 6.06 -10.36 23.49
CA VAL A 27 6.47 -9.29 22.56
C VAL A 27 6.51 -8.00 23.34
N GLN A 28 7.65 -7.31 23.32
CA GLN A 28 7.76 -6.01 23.98
C GLN A 28 6.78 -5.01 23.36
N GLU A 29 5.84 -4.53 24.16
CA GLU A 29 4.93 -3.47 23.75
C GLU A 29 5.68 -2.13 23.64
N GLY A 30 5.63 -1.53 22.45
CA GLY A 30 6.12 -0.18 22.22
C GLY A 30 5.13 0.88 22.71
N PRO A 31 5.57 2.14 22.88
CA PRO A 31 4.64 3.23 23.16
C PRO A 31 3.65 3.39 22.00
N THR A 32 2.38 3.65 22.33
CA THR A 32 1.34 3.99 21.33
C THR A 32 1.75 5.23 20.55
N ARG A 33 1.83 5.12 19.22
CA ARG A 33 2.15 6.21 18.30
C ARG A 33 0.97 6.58 17.43
N LEU A 34 0.90 7.84 17.00
CA LEU A 34 -0.02 8.29 15.96
C LEU A 34 0.41 7.66 14.63
N VAL A 35 -0.55 7.16 13.86
CA VAL A 35 -0.36 6.69 12.48
C VAL A 35 -1.07 7.68 11.57
N ILE A 36 -0.33 8.24 10.59
CA ILE A 36 -0.81 9.22 9.63
C ILE A 36 -0.80 8.59 8.24
N GLU A 37 -1.95 8.15 7.76
CA GLU A 37 -2.16 7.66 6.39
C GLU A 37 -2.76 8.81 5.56
N ALA A 38 -1.90 9.65 5.00
CA ALA A 38 -2.32 10.82 4.23
C ALA A 38 -1.95 10.65 2.76
N SER A 39 -2.69 9.79 2.07
CA SER A 39 -2.55 9.55 0.62
C SER A 39 -3.54 10.40 -0.15
N LEU A 40 -3.08 11.51 -0.72
CA LEU A 40 -3.93 12.37 -1.54
C LEU A 40 -3.77 11.95 -3.01
N ASP A 41 -4.71 11.14 -3.47
CA ASP A 41 -4.70 10.54 -4.80
C ASP A 41 -5.67 11.32 -5.70
N TRP A 42 -5.14 12.09 -6.66
CA TRP A 42 -5.94 12.78 -7.65
C TRP A 42 -6.13 11.90 -8.89
N GLU A 43 -7.35 11.38 -9.07
CA GLU A 43 -7.68 10.61 -10.26
C GLU A 43 -7.66 11.48 -11.52
N LYS A 44 -6.80 11.11 -12.47
CA LYS A 44 -6.62 11.83 -13.73
C LYS A 44 -7.96 12.04 -14.43
N GLY A 45 -8.21 13.26 -14.87
CA GLY A 45 -9.47 13.65 -15.53
C GLY A 45 -10.62 14.03 -14.58
N THR A 46 -10.43 13.92 -13.26
CA THR A 46 -11.40 14.41 -12.25
C THR A 46 -10.97 15.78 -11.68
N GLU A 47 -11.83 16.42 -10.87
CA GLU A 47 -11.46 17.65 -10.15
C GLU A 47 -10.45 17.39 -9.02
N GLY A 48 -10.36 16.16 -8.50
CA GLY A 48 -9.44 15.77 -7.42
C GLY A 48 -9.67 16.47 -6.07
N ASN A 49 -10.80 17.15 -5.90
CA ASN A 49 -11.09 18.00 -4.76
C ASN A 49 -11.57 17.26 -3.51
N TYR A 50 -12.20 16.10 -3.70
CA TYR A 50 -12.55 15.22 -2.60
C TYR A 50 -11.34 14.38 -2.18
N GLN A 51 -10.86 14.60 -0.96
CA GLN A 51 -9.67 13.94 -0.43
C GLN A 51 -9.89 13.48 1.01
N THR A 52 -9.20 12.39 1.40
CA THR A 52 -9.31 11.80 2.74
C THR A 52 -7.93 11.57 3.34
N ILE A 53 -7.77 11.93 4.61
CA ILE A 53 -6.62 11.59 5.45
C ILE A 53 -7.12 10.71 6.58
N LYS A 54 -6.44 9.60 6.84
CA LYS A 54 -6.82 8.66 7.89
C LYS A 54 -5.81 8.72 9.03
N LEU A 55 -6.30 8.95 10.24
CA LEU A 55 -5.52 9.00 11.46
C LEU A 55 -5.95 7.87 12.41
N SER A 56 -4.98 7.14 12.92
CA SER A 56 -5.19 6.07 13.90
C SER A 56 -4.06 6.02 14.92
N THR A 57 -4.13 5.10 15.89
CA THR A 57 -3.02 4.83 16.81
C THR A 57 -2.55 3.39 16.70
N SER A 58 -1.24 3.18 16.78
CA SER A 58 -0.65 1.84 16.75
C SER A 58 -1.16 0.97 17.92
N THR A 59 -1.47 -0.28 17.64
CA THR A 59 -1.85 -1.30 18.63
C THR A 59 -0.70 -2.28 18.90
N PRO A 60 -0.76 -3.05 20.00
CA PRO A 60 0.13 -4.19 20.21
C PRO A 60 0.07 -5.20 19.04
N TYR A 61 1.13 -5.97 18.84
CA TYR A 61 1.30 -6.84 17.66
C TYR A 61 0.15 -7.83 17.42
N PHE A 62 -0.40 -8.42 18.48
CA PHE A 62 -1.51 -9.39 18.39
C PHE A 62 -2.90 -8.73 18.41
N ASP A 63 -2.97 -7.41 18.53
CA ASP A 63 -4.23 -6.67 18.56
C ASP A 63 -4.54 -6.10 17.17
N THR A 64 -5.54 -6.70 16.53
CA THR A 64 -6.03 -6.33 15.20
C THR A 64 -7.13 -5.27 15.23
N SER A 65 -7.43 -4.69 16.40
CA SER A 65 -8.46 -3.66 16.52
C SER A 65 -8.00 -2.34 15.91
N PHE A 66 -8.85 -1.75 15.07
CA PHE A 66 -8.61 -0.41 14.56
C PHE A 66 -8.90 0.64 15.64
N GLN A 67 -7.92 1.49 15.95
CA GLN A 67 -8.03 2.55 16.96
C GLN A 67 -8.01 3.93 16.30
N PRO A 68 -9.18 4.55 16.01
CA PRO A 68 -9.25 5.84 15.33
C PRO A 68 -8.71 6.98 16.20
N ALA A 69 -7.93 7.88 15.60
CA ALA A 69 -7.48 9.11 16.25
C ALA A 69 -8.45 10.25 15.89
N ILE A 70 -9.42 10.50 16.77
CA ILE A 70 -10.46 11.52 16.60
C ILE A 70 -10.11 12.82 17.34
N GLY A 71 -10.70 13.94 16.92
CA GLY A 71 -10.56 15.26 17.53
C GLY A 71 -9.25 15.98 17.20
N ALA A 72 -8.56 15.59 16.12
CA ALA A 72 -7.42 16.32 15.61
C ALA A 72 -7.85 17.53 14.76
N THR A 73 -6.98 18.52 14.61
CA THR A 73 -7.10 19.54 13.56
C THR A 73 -6.13 19.20 12.44
N VAL A 74 -6.64 18.96 11.24
CA VAL A 74 -5.85 18.55 10.06
C VAL A 74 -5.98 19.61 8.98
N SER A 75 -4.85 20.11 8.49
CA SER A 75 -4.79 21.04 7.35
C SER A 75 -3.68 20.67 6.36
N VAL A 76 -3.91 21.02 5.09
CA VAL A 76 -2.91 20.94 4.02
C VAL A 76 -2.79 22.29 3.35
N LEU A 77 -1.58 22.84 3.35
CA LEU A 77 -1.20 24.10 2.71
C LEU A 77 -0.50 23.82 1.39
N ASN A 78 -1.02 24.32 0.27
CA ASN A 78 -0.22 24.46 -0.94
C ASN A 78 0.81 25.58 -0.71
N VAL A 79 2.09 25.23 -0.64
CA VAL A 79 3.20 26.14 -0.32
C VAL A 79 3.42 27.16 -1.45
N ASN A 80 3.10 26.78 -2.68
CA ASN A 80 3.29 27.60 -3.87
C ASN A 80 2.22 28.71 -3.96
N SER A 81 0.95 28.37 -3.72
CA SER A 81 -0.17 29.33 -3.81
C SER A 81 -0.49 30.03 -2.49
N GLY A 82 -0.15 29.41 -1.36
CA GLY A 82 -0.56 29.84 -0.02
C GLY A 82 -1.97 29.43 0.37
N THR A 83 -2.67 28.64 -0.46
CA THR A 83 -4.02 28.13 -0.15
C THR A 83 -3.95 27.03 0.91
N GLU A 84 -4.64 27.21 2.03
CA GLU A 84 -4.77 26.20 3.09
C GLU A 84 -6.18 25.60 3.10
N VAL A 85 -6.25 24.27 3.14
CA VAL A 85 -7.49 23.51 3.17
C VAL A 85 -7.57 22.71 4.46
N LEU A 86 -8.72 22.74 5.12
CA LEU A 86 -9.00 21.94 6.31
C LEU A 86 -9.66 20.62 5.93
N PHE A 87 -9.32 19.56 6.69
CA PHE A 87 -9.97 18.26 6.60
C PHE A 87 -10.83 18.07 7.86
N VAL A 88 -12.12 17.81 7.65
CA VAL A 88 -13.14 17.70 8.69
C VAL A 88 -13.15 16.29 9.27
N ASP A 89 -13.03 16.18 10.60
CA ASP A 89 -13.12 14.92 11.34
C ASP A 89 -14.50 14.28 11.18
N GLN A 90 -14.53 13.06 10.66
CA GLN A 90 -15.75 12.26 10.50
C GLN A 90 -16.08 11.42 11.76
N ASN A 91 -15.30 11.55 12.83
CA ASN A 91 -15.40 10.83 14.11
C ASN A 91 -15.16 9.32 14.01
N ASP A 92 -14.49 8.87 12.94
CA ASP A 92 -14.15 7.47 12.70
C ASP A 92 -12.66 7.29 12.35
N GLY A 93 -11.85 8.34 12.53
CA GLY A 93 -10.45 8.39 12.13
C GLY A 93 -10.24 8.91 10.70
N ASN A 94 -11.28 9.04 9.89
CA ASN A 94 -11.21 9.72 8.60
C ASN A 94 -11.40 11.23 8.77
N TYR A 95 -10.59 11.98 8.05
CA TYR A 95 -10.66 13.43 7.92
C TYR A 95 -10.82 13.74 6.44
N THR A 96 -11.89 14.43 6.05
CA THR A 96 -12.26 14.60 4.63
C THR A 96 -12.37 16.06 4.25
N THR A 97 -12.15 16.37 2.97
CA THR A 97 -12.36 17.70 2.40
C THR A 97 -12.96 17.60 1.00
N THR A 98 -13.65 18.65 0.55
CA THR A 98 -14.12 18.84 -0.83
C THR A 98 -13.48 20.05 -1.51
N ASP A 99 -12.57 20.73 -0.81
CA ASP A 99 -12.04 22.02 -1.19
C ASP A 99 -10.56 21.91 -1.60
N PHE A 100 -10.04 20.69 -1.77
CA PHE A 100 -8.66 20.48 -2.21
C PHE A 100 -8.50 20.93 -3.67
N GLU A 101 -7.44 21.66 -3.98
CA GLU A 101 -7.13 22.13 -5.33
C GLU A 101 -5.79 21.52 -5.75
N PRO A 102 -5.78 20.33 -6.40
CA PRO A 102 -4.54 19.70 -6.81
C PRO A 102 -3.89 20.47 -7.95
N VAL A 103 -2.57 20.65 -7.85
CA VAL A 103 -1.74 21.28 -8.88
C VAL A 103 -0.49 20.44 -9.04
N ILE A 104 -0.32 19.82 -10.22
CA ILE A 104 0.88 19.03 -10.54
C ILE A 104 2.12 19.89 -10.35
N GLY A 105 3.12 19.34 -9.65
CA GLY A 105 4.41 19.97 -9.45
C GLY A 105 4.49 20.88 -8.24
N ASP A 106 3.35 21.29 -7.66
CA ASP A 106 3.34 22.10 -6.45
C ASP A 106 3.70 21.28 -5.21
N THR A 107 4.23 21.98 -4.20
CA THR A 107 4.60 21.41 -2.90
C THR A 107 3.50 21.68 -1.89
N TYR A 108 3.15 20.66 -1.11
CA TYR A 108 2.10 20.73 -0.09
C TYR A 108 2.69 20.42 1.28
N ALA A 109 2.19 21.09 2.31
CA ALA A 109 2.58 20.88 3.70
C ALA A 109 1.38 20.43 4.53
N LEU A 110 1.46 19.23 5.10
CA LEU A 110 0.49 18.69 6.05
C LEU A 110 0.79 19.23 7.45
N THR A 111 -0.24 19.64 8.17
CA THR A 111 -0.20 19.91 9.62
C THR A 111 -1.30 19.12 10.32
N VAL A 112 -0.93 18.33 11.32
CA VAL A 112 -1.86 17.61 12.20
C VAL A 112 -1.61 18.05 13.64
N ASN A 113 -2.63 18.61 14.29
CA ASN A 113 -2.61 18.92 15.72
C ASN A 113 -3.44 17.87 16.46
N TYR A 114 -2.78 17.04 17.28
CA TYR A 114 -3.45 15.97 18.01
C TYR A 114 -2.86 15.84 19.42
N LYS A 115 -3.70 15.83 20.45
CA LYS A 115 -3.29 15.71 21.88
C LYS A 115 -2.20 16.72 22.31
N ASN A 116 -2.28 17.97 21.84
CA ASN A 116 -1.31 19.05 22.06
C ASN A 116 0.08 18.80 21.43
N GLU A 117 0.18 17.87 20.48
CA GLU A 117 1.38 17.64 19.68
C GLU A 117 1.12 18.06 18.24
N VAL A 118 2.16 18.59 17.59
CA VAL A 118 2.09 19.09 16.21
C VAL A 118 2.95 18.20 15.32
N PHE A 119 2.31 17.60 14.31
CA PHE A 119 2.96 16.76 13.32
C PHE A 119 2.92 17.46 11.97
N THR A 120 4.04 17.41 11.24
CA THR A 120 4.16 18.07 9.94
C THR A 120 4.81 17.15 8.93
N ALA A 121 4.44 17.28 7.66
CA ALA A 121 5.10 16.63 6.54
C ALA A 121 5.07 17.54 5.31
N THR A 122 5.95 17.30 4.36
CA THR A 122 5.96 18.01 3.07
C THR A 122 6.15 17.01 1.95
N GLU A 123 5.42 17.21 0.85
CA GLU A 123 5.55 16.39 -0.34
C GLU A 123 5.06 17.16 -1.59
N LYS A 124 5.51 16.73 -2.78
CA LYS A 124 5.15 17.29 -4.08
C LYS A 124 4.04 16.48 -4.74
N MET A 125 3.07 17.16 -5.36
CA MET A 125 2.06 16.52 -6.21
C MET A 125 2.73 16.03 -7.50
N THR A 126 2.81 14.71 -7.66
CA THR A 126 3.53 14.06 -8.76
C THR A 126 2.58 13.65 -9.88
N PRO A 127 2.93 13.89 -11.16
CA PRO A 127 2.09 13.47 -12.29
C PRO A 127 2.26 11.99 -12.59
N VAL A 128 1.31 11.40 -13.30
CA VAL A 128 1.40 10.06 -13.87
C VAL A 128 1.13 10.10 -15.38
N PRO A 129 1.79 9.28 -16.22
CA PRO A 129 1.46 9.20 -17.64
C PRO A 129 0.04 8.63 -17.88
N GLU A 130 -0.42 8.78 -19.12
CA GLU A 130 -1.66 8.17 -19.57
C GLU A 130 -1.41 6.69 -19.90
N ILE A 131 -2.31 5.81 -19.45
CA ILE A 131 -2.37 4.42 -19.92
C ILE A 131 -3.01 4.45 -21.30
N LYS A 132 -2.26 4.05 -22.33
CA LYS A 132 -2.71 4.05 -23.72
C LYS A 132 -3.56 2.83 -24.05
N GLU A 133 -3.16 1.67 -23.54
CA GLU A 133 -3.76 0.39 -23.87
C GLU A 133 -3.67 -0.55 -22.67
N VAL A 134 -4.70 -1.39 -22.51
CA VAL A 134 -4.73 -2.48 -21.56
C VAL A 134 -5.27 -3.71 -22.26
N PHE A 135 -4.55 -4.83 -22.17
CA PHE A 135 -4.91 -6.09 -22.82
C PHE A 135 -4.46 -7.29 -21.98
N GLN A 136 -4.90 -8.48 -22.35
CA GLN A 136 -4.41 -9.73 -21.76
C GLN A 136 -3.48 -10.47 -22.72
N SER A 137 -2.55 -11.24 -22.17
CA SER A 137 -1.63 -12.11 -22.90
C SER A 137 -1.28 -13.36 -22.06
N ARG A 138 -0.30 -14.15 -22.52
CA ARG A 138 0.41 -15.22 -21.79
C ARG A 138 1.90 -15.33 -22.21
N ASP A 139 2.41 -14.32 -22.88
CA ASP A 139 3.68 -14.39 -23.61
C ASP A 139 4.89 -13.94 -22.77
N ASP A 140 4.69 -13.06 -21.78
CA ASP A 140 5.78 -12.40 -21.03
C ASP A 140 5.95 -12.93 -19.60
N GLY A 141 4.89 -13.53 -19.05
CA GLY A 141 4.83 -14.13 -17.73
C GLY A 141 5.78 -15.30 -17.47
N PHE A 142 5.83 -15.75 -16.22
CA PHE A 142 6.61 -16.91 -15.80
C PHE A 142 5.99 -18.23 -16.28
N ASN A 143 4.68 -18.26 -16.48
CA ASN A 143 3.91 -19.42 -16.94
C ASN A 143 3.11 -19.09 -18.22
N ASP A 144 3.38 -19.81 -19.31
CA ASP A 144 2.72 -19.61 -20.61
C ASP A 144 1.26 -20.11 -20.67
N GLU A 145 0.77 -20.71 -19.57
CA GLU A 145 -0.64 -21.10 -19.40
C GLU A 145 -1.47 -20.04 -18.65
N ASP A 146 -0.82 -19.18 -17.85
CA ASP A 146 -1.49 -18.21 -16.98
C ASP A 146 -1.77 -16.90 -17.70
N LEU A 147 -2.94 -16.32 -17.42
CA LEU A 147 -3.31 -15.02 -17.99
C LEU A 147 -2.56 -13.89 -17.26
N GLU A 148 -2.04 -12.96 -18.04
CA GLU A 148 -1.40 -11.72 -17.58
C GLU A 148 -2.17 -10.50 -18.08
N VAL A 149 -2.15 -9.41 -17.30
CA VAL A 149 -2.68 -8.10 -17.73
C VAL A 149 -1.54 -7.16 -18.08
N HIS A 150 -1.62 -6.53 -19.24
CA HIS A 150 -0.64 -5.61 -19.79
C HIS A 150 -1.13 -4.17 -19.72
N LEU A 151 -0.22 -3.24 -19.44
CA LEU A 151 -0.45 -1.81 -19.38
C LEU A 151 0.59 -1.11 -20.24
N VAL A 152 0.13 -0.53 -21.34
CA VAL A 152 0.98 0.24 -22.24
C VAL A 152 0.93 1.72 -21.87
N PHE A 153 2.07 2.33 -21.57
CA PHE A 153 2.18 3.77 -21.32
C PHE A 153 3.50 4.32 -21.87
N THR A 154 3.65 5.64 -21.93
CA THR A 154 4.92 6.27 -22.31
C THR A 154 5.50 7.01 -21.14
N ASP A 155 6.73 6.65 -20.78
CA ASP A 155 7.49 7.35 -19.77
C ASP A 155 7.96 8.74 -20.31
N PRO A 156 7.71 9.85 -19.61
CA PRO A 156 8.13 11.18 -20.06
C PRO A 156 9.65 11.40 -19.99
N GLU A 157 10.29 11.83 -21.09
CA GLU A 157 11.75 12.05 -21.24
C GLU A 157 12.44 13.00 -20.23
N ALA A 158 11.68 13.75 -19.41
CA ALA A 158 12.17 14.99 -18.80
C ALA A 158 12.70 14.88 -17.35
N GLU A 159 12.36 13.85 -16.57
CA GLU A 159 12.76 13.73 -15.15
C GLU A 159 12.91 12.25 -14.73
N GLU A 160 13.68 11.99 -13.65
CA GLU A 160 13.76 10.67 -13.00
C GLU A 160 12.39 10.31 -12.42
N ASN A 161 11.64 9.44 -13.10
CA ASN A 161 10.28 9.04 -12.73
C ASN A 161 10.25 7.76 -11.87
N TYR A 162 9.26 7.70 -10.99
CA TYR A 162 8.99 6.54 -10.15
C TYR A 162 7.51 6.22 -10.20
N TYR A 163 7.19 4.93 -10.20
CA TYR A 163 5.81 4.46 -10.33
C TYR A 163 5.47 3.45 -9.23
N LEU A 164 4.20 3.46 -8.84
CA LEU A 164 3.58 2.42 -8.04
C LEU A 164 2.36 1.91 -8.78
N PHE A 165 2.35 0.61 -9.06
CA PHE A 165 1.20 -0.10 -9.60
C PHE A 165 0.47 -0.81 -8.45
N LYS A 166 -0.85 -0.79 -8.50
CA LYS A 166 -1.70 -1.61 -7.63
C LYS A 166 -2.63 -2.43 -8.49
N PHE A 167 -2.67 -3.73 -8.22
CA PHE A 167 -3.54 -4.68 -8.91
C PHE A 167 -4.45 -5.33 -7.86
N LEU A 168 -5.76 -5.09 -7.96
CA LEU A 168 -6.74 -5.70 -7.08
C LEU A 168 -7.68 -6.59 -7.90
N LYS A 169 -7.48 -7.90 -7.83
CA LYS A 169 -8.44 -8.88 -8.37
C LYS A 169 -9.74 -8.78 -7.57
N GLU A 170 -10.88 -8.74 -8.25
CA GLU A 170 -12.18 -8.68 -7.61
C GLU A 170 -12.41 -9.89 -6.70
N GLY A 171 -12.79 -9.65 -5.45
CA GLY A 171 -12.93 -10.69 -4.42
C GLY A 171 -11.75 -10.81 -3.48
N GLU A 172 -10.57 -10.32 -3.87
CA GLU A 172 -9.40 -10.25 -3.00
C GLU A 172 -9.50 -9.11 -1.98
N LEU A 173 -8.91 -9.33 -0.80
CA LEU A 173 -8.92 -8.33 0.28
C LEU A 173 -7.86 -7.25 0.11
N PHE A 174 -6.72 -7.61 -0.47
CA PHE A 174 -5.55 -6.74 -0.58
C PHE A 174 -5.06 -6.70 -2.03
N PRO A 175 -4.65 -5.51 -2.52
CA PRO A 175 -4.01 -5.43 -3.81
C PRO A 175 -2.58 -5.97 -3.75
N ALA A 176 -2.10 -6.49 -4.87
CA ALA A 176 -0.68 -6.62 -5.13
C ALA A 176 -0.08 -5.25 -5.49
N PHE A 177 1.19 -5.05 -5.14
CA PHE A 177 1.92 -3.81 -5.36
C PHE A 177 3.21 -4.09 -6.12
N GLU A 178 3.48 -3.28 -7.13
CA GLU A 178 4.77 -3.28 -7.82
C GLU A 178 5.31 -1.85 -7.92
N ASP A 179 6.61 -1.68 -7.66
CA ASP A 179 7.30 -0.41 -7.79
C ASP A 179 8.26 -0.42 -8.99
N ALA A 180 8.34 0.71 -9.70
CA ALA A 180 9.24 0.87 -10.83
C ALA A 180 10.03 2.17 -10.72
N LYS A 181 11.26 2.14 -11.24
CA LYS A 181 12.12 3.31 -11.45
C LYS A 181 12.51 3.40 -12.92
N ASP A 182 12.61 4.62 -13.43
CA ASP A 182 12.69 4.88 -14.87
C ASP A 182 14.05 4.63 -15.55
N GLU A 183 15.08 4.20 -14.79
CA GLU A 183 16.48 4.09 -15.23
C GLU A 183 16.68 3.30 -16.55
N PHE A 184 15.77 2.36 -16.86
CA PHE A 184 15.80 1.53 -18.08
C PHE A 184 14.68 1.83 -19.08
N ILE A 185 13.75 2.72 -18.73
CA ILE A 185 12.50 2.94 -19.47
C ILE A 185 12.30 4.40 -19.91
N ASN A 186 13.19 5.31 -19.50
CA ASN A 186 13.09 6.75 -19.76
C ASN A 186 12.85 7.08 -21.24
N GLY A 187 11.75 7.78 -21.51
CA GLY A 187 11.36 8.25 -22.85
C GLY A 187 10.79 7.18 -23.78
N ASN A 188 10.66 5.93 -23.32
CA ASN A 188 10.18 4.82 -24.14
C ASN A 188 8.71 4.52 -23.87
N GLU A 189 8.09 3.85 -24.84
CA GLU A 189 6.83 3.15 -24.61
C GLU A 189 7.10 1.85 -23.87
N ILE A 190 6.37 1.65 -22.79
CA ILE A 190 6.53 0.57 -21.82
C ILE A 190 5.29 -0.28 -21.87
N ASP A 191 5.50 -1.58 -21.98
CA ASP A 191 4.50 -2.60 -21.76
C ASP A 191 4.79 -3.23 -20.39
N TRP A 192 3.98 -2.87 -19.40
CA TRP A 192 4.09 -3.39 -18.05
C TRP A 192 3.06 -4.50 -17.86
N TRP A 193 3.51 -5.70 -17.53
CA TRP A 193 2.63 -6.85 -17.32
C TRP A 193 2.57 -7.25 -15.84
N TYR A 194 1.48 -7.90 -15.46
CA TYR A 194 1.28 -8.48 -14.14
C TYR A 194 0.54 -9.80 -14.25
N GLU A 195 1.10 -10.83 -13.59
CA GLU A 195 0.48 -12.14 -13.40
C GLU A 195 0.31 -12.42 -11.90
N ILE A 196 -0.61 -13.33 -11.56
CA ILE A 196 -0.70 -13.88 -10.21
C ILE A 196 -0.07 -15.27 -10.25
N GLU A 197 1.10 -15.42 -9.63
CA GLU A 197 1.67 -16.74 -9.35
C GLU A 197 0.76 -17.49 -8.36
N GLU A 198 0.47 -18.77 -8.64
CA GLU A 198 -0.33 -19.61 -7.76
C GLU A 198 0.39 -19.83 -6.41
N ASP A 199 -0.25 -19.43 -5.31
CA ASP A 199 0.23 -19.70 -3.96
C ASP A 199 -0.92 -20.26 -3.09
N GLU A 200 -0.90 -21.57 -2.85
CA GLU A 200 -1.90 -22.25 -2.03
C GLU A 200 -1.92 -21.79 -0.56
N MET A 201 -0.78 -21.31 -0.03
CA MET A 201 -0.70 -20.86 1.37
C MET A 201 -1.38 -19.51 1.57
N ASP A 202 -1.17 -18.60 0.62
CA ASP A 202 -1.75 -17.26 0.65
C ASP A 202 -3.10 -17.19 -0.08
N GLY A 203 -3.52 -18.29 -0.73
CA GLY A 203 -4.80 -18.41 -1.42
C GLY A 203 -4.84 -17.69 -2.76
N LEU A 204 -3.68 -17.38 -3.34
CA LEU A 204 -3.54 -16.67 -4.60
C LEU A 204 -3.76 -17.65 -5.77
N THR A 205 -4.63 -17.24 -6.70
CA THR A 205 -4.97 -18.01 -7.90
C THR A 205 -4.72 -17.17 -9.15
N PRO A 206 -4.15 -17.76 -10.21
CA PRO A 206 -4.00 -17.09 -11.49
C PRO A 206 -5.30 -16.47 -12.00
N PHE A 207 -5.18 -15.52 -12.92
CA PHE A 207 -6.36 -14.93 -13.55
C PHE A 207 -7.06 -15.97 -14.45
N GLU A 208 -8.38 -16.05 -14.33
CA GLU A 208 -9.24 -16.88 -15.18
C GLU A 208 -10.15 -15.99 -16.06
N PRO A 209 -10.62 -16.49 -17.22
CA PRO A 209 -11.66 -15.81 -17.99
C PRO A 209 -12.90 -15.47 -17.14
N GLY A 210 -13.27 -14.19 -17.13
CA GLY A 210 -14.36 -13.66 -16.31
C GLY A 210 -13.88 -12.92 -15.06
N ASP A 211 -12.62 -13.10 -14.64
CA ASP A 211 -12.04 -12.32 -13.55
C ASP A 211 -11.95 -10.84 -13.94
N THR A 212 -12.10 -9.97 -12.95
CA THR A 212 -11.94 -8.53 -13.11
C THR A 212 -10.83 -8.03 -12.20
N VAL A 213 -9.95 -7.20 -12.73
CA VAL A 213 -8.87 -6.55 -11.99
C VAL A 213 -9.02 -5.04 -12.03
N TYR A 214 -8.96 -4.41 -10.86
CA TYR A 214 -8.90 -2.98 -10.69
C TYR A 214 -7.45 -2.54 -10.60
N ILE A 215 -7.01 -1.74 -11.57
CA ILE A 215 -5.62 -1.34 -11.71
C ILE A 215 -5.49 0.14 -11.44
N SER A 216 -4.48 0.52 -10.65
CA SER A 216 -4.13 1.92 -10.46
C SER A 216 -2.63 2.12 -10.62
N MET A 217 -2.26 3.02 -11.53
CA MET A 217 -0.90 3.48 -11.75
C MET A 217 -0.75 4.84 -11.11
N HIS A 218 0.24 4.99 -10.23
CA HIS A 218 0.56 6.23 -9.51
C HIS A 218 1.94 6.70 -9.95
N GLY A 219 2.07 7.98 -10.29
CA GLY A 219 3.39 8.61 -10.36
C GLY A 219 3.77 9.03 -8.94
N ILE A 220 4.94 8.65 -8.45
CA ILE A 220 5.31 8.87 -7.04
C ILE A 220 6.62 9.64 -6.91
N SER A 221 6.82 10.30 -5.77
CA SER A 221 8.09 10.97 -5.46
C SER A 221 9.17 9.92 -5.19
N LYS A 222 10.44 10.27 -5.45
CA LYS A 222 11.59 9.45 -5.05
C LYS A 222 11.57 9.06 -3.57
N SER A 223 11.23 10.03 -2.71
CA SER A 223 11.18 9.82 -1.27
C SER A 223 10.05 8.87 -0.85
N TYR A 224 8.93 8.86 -1.57
CA TYR A 224 7.88 7.88 -1.34
C TYR A 224 8.22 6.52 -1.95
N TYR A 225 8.89 6.47 -3.10
CA TYR A 225 9.42 5.24 -3.70
C TYR A 225 10.36 4.50 -2.72
N GLU A 226 11.32 5.22 -2.12
CA GLU A 226 12.22 4.64 -1.12
C GLU A 226 11.49 4.08 0.12
N TYR A 227 10.37 4.69 0.50
CA TYR A 227 9.51 4.21 1.58
C TYR A 227 8.68 2.99 1.17
N ILE A 228 7.97 3.07 0.05
CA ILE A 228 7.01 2.03 -0.38
C ILE A 228 7.73 0.76 -0.78
N LYS A 229 8.92 0.86 -1.37
CA LYS A 229 9.75 -0.30 -1.69
C LYS A 229 10.08 -1.13 -0.44
N ILE A 230 10.50 -0.48 0.65
CA ILE A 230 10.78 -1.17 1.92
C ILE A 230 9.50 -1.81 2.48
N LEU A 231 8.35 -1.13 2.34
CA LEU A 231 7.07 -1.68 2.79
C LEU A 231 6.67 -2.92 1.97
N ILE A 232 6.79 -2.87 0.64
CA ILE A 232 6.50 -4.01 -0.26
C ILE A 232 7.43 -5.20 0.07
N GLU A 233 8.74 -4.96 0.21
CA GLU A 233 9.71 -5.98 0.61
C GLU A 233 9.37 -6.64 1.96
N GLN A 234 8.77 -5.89 2.89
CA GLN A 234 8.35 -6.41 4.20
C GLN A 234 6.99 -7.10 4.17
N MET A 235 6.12 -6.75 3.22
CA MET A 235 4.82 -7.40 3.02
C MET A 235 4.97 -8.81 2.44
N GLY A 236 5.93 -9.02 1.52
CA GLY A 236 6.23 -10.33 0.93
C GLY A 236 6.86 -11.35 1.89
N GLY A 237 6.99 -11.01 3.17
CA GLY A 237 7.49 -11.89 4.21
C GLY A 237 9.02 -11.97 4.29
N ALA A 238 9.51 -12.35 5.48
CA ALA A 238 10.92 -12.54 5.76
C ALA A 238 11.33 -14.01 5.53
N GLY A 239 11.80 -14.34 4.33
CA GLY A 239 12.39 -15.66 4.04
C GLY A 239 13.69 -15.92 4.83
N LEU A 240 14.21 -17.16 4.83
CA LEU A 240 15.47 -17.53 5.49
C LEU A 240 16.71 -16.72 5.01
N PHE A 241 16.57 -15.98 3.91
CA PHE A 241 17.57 -15.12 3.31
C PHE A 241 17.13 -13.65 3.22
N SER A 242 16.01 -13.26 3.82
CA SER A 242 15.58 -11.87 3.82
C SER A 242 16.56 -11.01 4.62
N SER A 243 16.72 -9.75 4.21
CA SER A 243 17.44 -8.77 4.99
C SER A 243 16.74 -8.57 6.34
N THR A 244 17.49 -8.13 7.35
CA THR A 244 16.91 -7.75 8.64
C THR A 244 15.90 -6.62 8.39
N PRO A 245 14.64 -6.74 8.88
CA PRO A 245 13.65 -5.69 8.72
C PRO A 245 14.19 -4.33 9.20
N VAL A 246 14.18 -3.35 8.30
CA VAL A 246 14.60 -1.98 8.59
C VAL A 246 13.38 -1.20 9.07
N ALA A 247 13.58 -0.31 10.03
CA ALA A 247 12.50 0.55 10.50
C ALA A 247 11.91 1.37 9.33
N LEU A 248 10.63 1.15 9.04
CA LEU A 248 9.89 1.88 8.03
C LEU A 248 9.61 3.31 8.54
N LYS A 249 10.39 4.28 8.04
CA LYS A 249 10.31 5.70 8.44
C LYS A 249 9.62 6.51 7.35
N GLY A 250 8.48 7.09 7.67
CA GLY A 250 7.84 8.05 6.77
C GLY A 250 8.34 9.47 6.91
N ASN A 251 7.69 10.39 6.20
CA ASN A 251 8.03 11.82 6.15
C ASN A 251 7.28 12.69 7.19
N CYS A 252 6.38 12.11 7.99
CA CYS A 252 5.70 12.83 9.06
C CYS A 252 6.59 12.96 10.29
N VAL A 253 6.75 14.18 10.80
CA VAL A 253 7.63 14.49 11.93
C VAL A 253 6.87 15.19 13.05
N ASN A 254 7.08 14.75 14.28
CA ASN A 254 6.59 15.45 15.47
C ASN A 254 7.49 16.64 15.82
N GLN A 255 6.96 17.86 15.69
CA GLN A 255 7.69 19.11 15.97
C GLN A 255 7.75 19.43 17.47
N THR A 256 6.83 18.89 18.26
CA THR A 256 6.71 19.20 19.70
C THR A 256 7.46 18.22 20.60
N LYS A 257 7.52 16.93 20.22
CA LYS A 257 8.18 15.86 20.96
C LYS A 257 8.95 14.95 19.99
N PRO A 258 10.23 15.28 19.69
CA PRO A 258 11.03 14.54 18.71
C PRO A 258 11.21 13.04 18.99
N GLU A 259 11.04 12.61 20.25
CA GLU A 259 11.07 11.21 20.67
C GLU A 259 9.78 10.43 20.34
N ASN A 260 8.66 11.13 20.08
CA ASN A 260 7.35 10.56 19.78
C ASN A 260 7.00 10.73 18.30
N GLN A 261 7.82 10.15 17.42
CA GLN A 261 7.57 10.22 15.97
C GLN A 261 6.34 9.42 15.56
N PRO A 262 5.50 9.94 14.64
CA PRO A 262 4.37 9.20 14.10
C PRO A 262 4.84 8.08 13.15
N LEU A 263 3.93 7.19 12.81
CA LEU A 263 4.06 6.22 11.72
C LEU A 263 3.24 6.69 10.50
N GLY A 264 3.39 6.02 9.36
CA GLY A 264 2.69 6.34 8.12
C GLY A 264 3.43 7.36 7.26
N TYR A 265 2.75 7.90 6.24
CA TYR A 265 3.34 8.77 5.23
C TYR A 265 2.32 9.80 4.73
N PHE A 266 2.81 10.97 4.33
CA PHE A 266 2.06 11.98 3.59
C PHE A 266 2.53 12.01 2.14
N ARG A 267 1.68 11.56 1.22
CA ARG A 267 1.96 11.52 -0.22
C ARG A 267 0.89 12.27 -1.02
N LEU A 268 1.31 12.84 -2.15
CA LEU A 268 0.41 13.41 -3.14
C LEU A 268 0.78 12.88 -4.53
N THR A 269 -0.20 12.36 -5.23
CA THR A 269 0.01 11.75 -6.55
C THR A 269 -1.21 11.96 -7.43
N GLU A 270 -0.96 12.12 -8.72
CA GLU A 270 -1.95 11.86 -9.74
C GLU A 270 -1.99 10.34 -10.01
N VAL A 271 -3.19 9.78 -10.11
CA VAL A 271 -3.41 8.36 -10.36
C VAL A 271 -4.20 8.15 -11.65
N ASN A 272 -3.75 7.20 -12.48
CA ASN A 272 -4.51 6.69 -13.60
C ASN A 272 -5.13 5.35 -13.19
N LYS A 273 -6.45 5.21 -13.33
CA LYS A 273 -7.17 4.01 -12.95
C LYS A 273 -7.85 3.39 -14.16
N VAL A 274 -7.76 2.07 -14.25
CA VAL A 274 -8.39 1.29 -15.29
C VAL A 274 -8.92 -0.01 -14.71
N THR A 275 -9.99 -0.53 -15.30
CA THR A 275 -10.58 -1.82 -14.93
C THR A 275 -10.50 -2.72 -16.15
N TYR A 276 -10.03 -3.95 -15.95
CA TYR A 276 -9.91 -4.93 -17.01
C TYR A 276 -10.63 -6.22 -16.60
N THR A 277 -11.38 -6.81 -17.54
CA THR A 277 -12.06 -8.09 -17.34
C THR A 277 -11.50 -9.09 -18.33
N PHE A 278 -10.95 -10.19 -17.82
CA PHE A 278 -10.36 -11.24 -18.63
C PHE A 278 -11.43 -11.97 -19.45
N THR A 279 -11.07 -12.35 -20.66
CA THR A 279 -11.96 -13.04 -21.60
C THR A 279 -11.37 -14.38 -22.00
N ALA A 280 -12.24 -15.30 -22.41
CA ALA A 280 -11.81 -16.55 -23.02
C ALA A 280 -11.29 -16.24 -24.44
N GLU A 281 -10.07 -16.68 -24.73
CA GLU A 281 -9.48 -16.61 -26.07
C GLU A 281 -10.05 -17.66 -27.02
#